data_AF-A0A0P0G4Y0-F1
#
_entry.id   AF-A0A0P0G4Y0-F1
#
_cell.length_a   1.000
_cell.length_b   1.000
_cell.length_c   1.000
_cell.angle_alpha   90.00
_cell.angle_beta   90.00
_cell.angle_gamma   90.00
#
_symmetry.space_group_name_H-M   'P 1'
#
loop_
_entity.id
_entity.type
_entity.pdbx_description
1 polymer ?
#
loop_
_entity_poly.entity_id
_entity_poly.type
_entity_poly.pdbx_seq_one_letter_code
_entity_poly.pdbx_strand_id
1 'polypeptide(L)'
;MWTHFRSGCWVLFVFVGFLSLSGNLVSVESRRPKNVQVALQAKWSGTPLLLEAGELLSKEWKDYFWEFIEVWHHNEDVDSQTAKDCLKKIVKYGQSLLSEPLASLFEFSLTLRSTSPRLVLYRQLAVESLSSFPLYDDINSQSVNGGIPETNENVESKKVEPLLVGMNPRSPGGECCWVDTG
;
A
#
# COMPACT_ATOMS: atom_id res chain seq x y z
N MET A 1 82.81 28.63 -18.13
CA MET A 1 81.38 28.68 -18.51
C MET A 1 80.76 27.33 -18.19
N TRP A 2 80.30 27.09 -16.94
CA TRP A 2 79.39 25.99 -16.50
C TRP A 2 79.47 25.79 -14.97
N THR A 3 78.85 26.68 -14.17
CA THR A 3 78.60 26.41 -12.73
C THR A 3 77.31 27.04 -12.20
N HIS A 4 76.74 28.04 -12.88
CA HIS A 4 75.51 28.71 -12.41
C HIS A 4 74.21 27.91 -12.61
N PHE A 5 74.19 26.88 -13.45
CA PHE A 5 72.95 26.15 -13.79
C PHE A 5 72.59 25.02 -12.80
N ARG A 6 73.53 24.59 -11.94
CA ARG A 6 73.32 23.48 -10.98
C ARG A 6 72.66 23.90 -9.66
N SER A 7 72.77 25.18 -9.29
CA SER A 7 72.33 25.70 -7.98
C SER A 7 70.83 26.02 -7.94
N GLY A 8 70.29 26.67 -8.97
CA GLY A 8 68.86 27.03 -9.04
C GLY A 8 67.93 25.81 -9.11
N CYS A 9 68.38 24.73 -9.75
CA CYS A 9 67.61 23.50 -9.86
C CYS A 9 67.45 22.80 -8.49
N TRP A 10 68.50 22.80 -7.66
CA TRP A 10 68.43 22.22 -6.31
C TRP A 10 67.50 23.02 -5.40
N VAL A 11 67.54 24.36 -5.46
CA VAL A 11 66.63 25.20 -4.69
C VAL A 11 65.16 24.94 -5.07
N LEU A 12 64.87 24.71 -6.36
CA LEU A 12 63.53 24.33 -6.80
C LEU A 12 63.10 22.96 -6.26
N PHE A 13 63.97 21.96 -6.26
CA PHE A 13 63.65 20.65 -5.68
C PHE A 13 63.41 20.72 -4.17
N VAL A 14 64.16 21.56 -3.44
CA VAL A 14 63.95 21.79 -2.00
C VAL A 14 62.61 22.50 -1.76
N PHE A 15 62.27 23.52 -2.56
CA PHE A 15 60.98 24.20 -2.47
C PHE A 15 59.79 23.27 -2.79
N VAL A 16 59.91 22.43 -3.81
CA VAL A 16 58.88 21.43 -4.17
C VAL A 16 58.74 20.36 -3.08
N GLY A 17 59.86 19.95 -2.47
CA GLY A 17 59.85 19.05 -1.31
C GLY A 17 59.16 19.66 -0.09
N PHE A 18 59.43 20.94 0.21
CA PHE A 18 58.78 21.68 1.29
C PHE A 18 57.28 21.91 1.04
N LEU A 19 56.88 22.20 -0.20
CA LEU A 19 55.47 22.33 -0.61
C LEU A 19 54.73 20.98 -0.58
N SER A 20 55.44 19.87 -0.82
CA SER A 20 54.86 18.53 -0.74
C SER A 20 54.70 18.06 0.71
N LEU A 21 55.58 18.51 1.62
CA LEU A 21 55.52 18.15 3.04
C LEU A 21 54.49 18.98 3.84
N SER A 22 54.03 20.12 3.31
CA SER A 22 53.01 20.98 3.93
C SER A 22 51.57 20.64 3.53
N GLY A 23 51.38 19.58 2.72
CA GLY A 23 50.07 19.04 2.38
C GLY A 23 49.41 18.37 3.58
N ASN A 24 48.85 19.16 4.49
CA ASN A 24 47.93 18.66 5.51
C ASN A 24 46.72 18.07 4.78
N LEU A 25 46.59 16.75 4.80
CA LEU A 25 45.34 16.06 4.48
C LEU A 25 44.31 16.42 5.56
N VAL A 26 43.64 17.55 5.36
CA VAL A 26 42.40 17.85 6.09
C VAL A 26 41.37 16.87 5.54
N SER A 27 41.21 15.75 6.24
CA SER A 27 40.03 14.90 6.08
C SER A 27 38.82 15.75 6.50
N VAL A 28 38.15 16.34 5.52
CA VAL A 28 36.85 16.96 5.72
C VAL A 28 35.86 15.83 5.97
N GLU A 29 35.66 15.50 7.25
CA GLU A 29 34.52 14.69 7.70
C GLU A 29 33.26 15.50 7.35
N SER A 30 32.61 15.16 6.24
CA SER A 30 31.35 15.78 5.85
C SER A 30 30.33 15.45 6.94
N ARG A 31 30.08 16.40 7.85
CA ARG A 31 29.07 16.25 8.90
C ARG A 31 27.76 15.83 8.26
N ARG A 32 27.27 14.63 8.58
CA ARG A 32 26.00 14.15 8.05
C ARG A 32 24.90 15.17 8.38
N PRO A 33 24.07 15.56 7.41
CA PRO A 33 22.98 16.50 7.68
C PRO A 33 22.05 15.90 8.74
N LYS A 34 21.70 16.72 9.74
CA LYS A 34 20.71 16.34 10.76
C LYS A 34 19.32 16.49 10.15
N ASN A 35 18.66 15.38 9.83
CA ASN A 35 17.35 15.37 9.20
C ASN A 35 16.26 15.28 10.26
N VAL A 36 15.21 16.10 10.13
CA VAL A 36 13.96 15.99 10.90
C VAL A 36 12.93 15.30 10.01
N GLN A 37 12.31 14.24 10.53
CA GLN A 37 11.26 13.49 9.83
C GLN A 37 9.92 13.72 10.53
N VAL A 38 8.89 14.00 9.74
CA VAL A 38 7.49 14.13 10.20
C VAL A 38 6.62 13.22 9.36
N ALA A 39 5.66 12.56 9.99
CA ALA A 39 4.71 11.67 9.33
C ALA A 39 3.30 11.92 9.87
N LEU A 40 2.29 11.66 9.03
CA LEU A 40 0.88 11.85 9.36
C LEU A 40 0.16 10.52 9.13
N GLN A 41 -0.65 10.10 10.11
CA GLN A 41 -1.40 8.85 10.04
C GLN A 41 -2.90 9.13 10.22
N ALA A 42 -3.73 8.43 9.45
CA ALA A 42 -5.16 8.48 9.60
C ALA A 42 -5.61 7.75 10.88
N LYS A 43 -6.82 8.06 11.36
CA LYS A 43 -7.41 7.38 12.54
C LYS A 43 -8.09 6.04 12.21
N TRP A 44 -8.35 5.78 10.94
CA TRP A 44 -9.00 4.55 10.47
C TRP A 44 -7.96 3.52 10.00
N SER A 45 -8.37 2.25 9.94
CA SER A 45 -7.55 1.19 9.36
C SER A 45 -7.33 1.42 7.87
N GLY A 46 -6.22 0.90 7.34
CA GLY A 46 -5.91 1.02 5.93
C GLY A 46 -7.04 0.53 5.04
N THR A 47 -7.17 1.17 3.89
CA THR A 47 -8.17 0.86 2.86
C THR A 47 -7.48 0.20 1.68
N PRO A 48 -8.11 -0.78 1.03
CA PRO A 48 -7.48 -1.51 -0.05
C PRO A 48 -7.37 -0.64 -1.32
N LEU A 49 -6.15 -0.55 -1.88
CA LEU A 49 -5.88 0.28 -3.07
C LEU A 49 -6.73 -0.10 -4.28
N LEU A 50 -7.10 -1.38 -4.42
CA LEU A 50 -7.96 -1.84 -5.51
C LEU A 50 -9.35 -1.18 -5.46
N LEU A 51 -9.97 -1.11 -4.28
CA LEU A 51 -11.29 -0.49 -4.14
C LEU A 51 -11.20 1.04 -4.24
N GLU A 52 -10.10 1.63 -3.79
CA GLU A 52 -9.85 3.06 -3.98
C GLU A 52 -9.74 3.45 -5.43
N ALA A 53 -9.04 2.65 -6.24
CA ALA A 53 -8.93 2.83 -7.67
C ALA A 53 -10.31 2.73 -8.34
N GLY A 54 -11.10 1.70 -8.03
CA GLY A 54 -12.47 1.59 -8.56
C GLY A 54 -13.33 2.80 -8.20
N GLU A 55 -13.26 3.26 -6.95
CA GLU A 55 -14.01 4.44 -6.49
C GLU A 55 -13.51 5.75 -7.14
N LEU A 56 -12.24 5.84 -7.51
CA LEU A 56 -11.72 6.98 -8.28
C LEU A 56 -12.22 6.97 -9.71
N LEU A 57 -12.24 5.81 -10.36
CA LEU A 57 -12.72 5.65 -11.73
C LEU A 57 -14.22 5.95 -11.84
N SER A 58 -15.00 5.52 -10.85
CA SER A 58 -16.45 5.77 -10.79
C SER A 58 -16.83 7.24 -10.68
N LYS A 59 -15.91 8.11 -10.25
CA LYS A 59 -16.11 9.57 -10.20
C LYS A 59 -16.13 10.21 -11.59
N GLU A 60 -15.37 9.67 -12.52
CA GLU A 60 -15.35 10.14 -13.90
C GLU A 60 -16.62 9.62 -14.60
N TRP A 61 -16.74 8.30 -14.74
CA TRP A 61 -17.92 7.64 -15.31
C TRP A 61 -18.24 6.36 -14.53
N LYS A 62 -19.53 6.14 -14.23
CA LYS A 62 -19.97 5.01 -13.39
C LYS A 62 -19.59 3.64 -13.97
N ASP A 63 -19.59 3.52 -15.29
CA ASP A 63 -19.33 2.26 -15.98
C ASP A 63 -17.86 1.83 -15.87
N TYR A 64 -16.93 2.78 -15.74
CA TYR A 64 -15.51 2.48 -15.54
C TYR A 64 -15.23 1.67 -14.27
N PHE A 65 -16.09 1.76 -13.26
CA PHE A 65 -15.97 0.88 -12.10
C PHE A 65 -16.11 -0.60 -12.51
N TRP A 66 -17.16 -0.91 -13.28
CA TRP A 66 -17.45 -2.28 -13.69
C TRP A 66 -16.44 -2.79 -14.71
N GLU A 67 -16.09 -1.96 -15.69
CA GLU A 67 -15.04 -2.29 -16.67
C GLU A 67 -13.71 -2.59 -15.99
N PHE A 68 -13.33 -1.79 -14.99
CA PHE A 68 -12.11 -2.03 -14.21
C PHE A 68 -12.13 -3.36 -13.46
N ILE A 69 -13.24 -3.70 -12.81
CA ILE A 69 -13.39 -4.96 -12.06
C ILE A 69 -13.39 -6.17 -13.01
N GLU A 70 -14.05 -6.05 -14.17
CA GLU A 70 -14.05 -7.11 -15.18
C GLU A 70 -12.64 -7.38 -15.69
N VAL A 71 -11.89 -6.33 -16.05
CA VAL A 71 -10.48 -6.45 -16.45
C VAL A 71 -9.64 -7.04 -15.32
N TRP A 72 -9.85 -6.59 -14.08
CA TRP A 72 -9.13 -7.12 -12.93
C TRP A 72 -9.36 -8.62 -12.73
N HIS A 73 -10.61 -9.08 -12.83
CA HIS A 73 -10.99 -10.48 -12.62
C HIS A 73 -10.51 -11.41 -13.74
N HIS A 74 -10.55 -10.96 -15.01
CA HIS A 74 -10.11 -11.78 -16.14
C HIS A 74 -8.59 -11.92 -16.25
N ASN A 75 -7.83 -11.08 -15.54
CA ASN A 75 -6.37 -11.16 -15.53
C ASN A 75 -5.89 -12.00 -14.34
N GLU A 76 -5.94 -13.32 -14.51
CA GLU A 76 -5.24 -14.33 -13.67
C GLU A 76 -3.71 -14.28 -13.87
N ASP A 77 -3.13 -13.08 -13.87
CA ASP A 77 -1.68 -12.94 -13.94
C ASP A 77 -1.10 -13.38 -12.59
N VAL A 78 -0.55 -14.60 -12.56
CA VAL A 78 -0.01 -15.34 -11.39
C VAL A 78 1.23 -14.63 -10.80
N ASP A 79 1.69 -13.54 -11.41
CA ASP A 79 3.01 -12.95 -11.16
C ASP A 79 3.03 -11.75 -10.20
N SER A 80 1.89 -11.31 -9.66
CA SER A 80 1.88 -10.20 -8.70
C SER A 80 2.24 -10.65 -7.27
N GLN A 81 3.51 -11.03 -7.08
CA GLN A 81 4.02 -11.54 -5.79
C GLN A 81 4.28 -10.42 -4.76
N THR A 82 4.45 -9.17 -5.20
CA THR A 82 4.77 -8.03 -4.33
C THR A 82 3.65 -6.99 -4.35
N ALA A 83 3.41 -6.34 -3.21
CA ALA A 83 2.49 -5.18 -3.10
C ALA A 83 2.78 -4.06 -4.14
N LYS A 84 4.05 -3.88 -4.52
CA LYS A 84 4.45 -2.93 -5.56
C LYS A 84 3.96 -3.35 -6.95
N ASP A 85 4.02 -4.63 -7.28
CA ASP A 85 3.59 -5.13 -8.58
C ASP A 85 2.06 -5.10 -8.69
N CYS A 86 1.38 -5.38 -7.58
CA CYS A 86 -0.03 -5.13 -7.40
C CYS A 86 -0.44 -3.69 -7.65
N LEU A 87 0.27 -2.73 -7.05
CA LEU A 87 0.02 -1.30 -7.30
C LEU A 87 0.23 -0.94 -8.78
N LYS A 88 1.32 -1.42 -9.40
CA LYS A 88 1.56 -1.18 -10.83
C LYS A 88 0.45 -1.76 -11.70
N LYS A 89 -0.06 -2.95 -11.38
CA LYS A 89 -1.17 -3.60 -12.10
C LYS A 89 -2.45 -2.78 -11.98
N ILE A 90 -2.80 -2.35 -10.77
CA ILE A 90 -3.94 -1.46 -10.51
C ILE A 90 -3.82 -0.16 -11.31
N VAL A 91 -2.65 0.49 -11.26
CA VAL A 91 -2.41 1.75 -11.98
C VAL A 91 -2.53 1.53 -13.49
N LYS A 92 -1.91 0.48 -14.03
CA LYS A 92 -1.94 0.15 -15.45
C LYS A 92 -3.37 -0.01 -15.99
N TYR A 93 -4.22 -0.77 -15.29
CA TYR A 93 -5.60 -0.97 -15.74
C TYR A 93 -6.47 0.28 -15.53
N GLY A 94 -6.29 1.02 -14.44
CA GLY A 94 -6.99 2.28 -14.26
C GLY A 94 -6.65 3.30 -15.35
N GLN A 95 -5.38 3.41 -15.71
CA GLN A 95 -4.94 4.32 -16.78
C GLN A 95 -5.44 3.90 -18.16
N SER A 96 -5.62 2.59 -18.44
CA SER A 96 -6.16 2.14 -19.73
C SER A 96 -7.61 2.55 -20.00
N LEU A 97 -8.36 2.90 -18.94
CA LEU A 97 -9.75 3.37 -19.04
C LEU A 97 -9.86 4.91 -19.13
N LEU A 98 -8.75 5.63 -19.00
CA LEU A 98 -8.72 7.08 -18.86
C LEU A 98 -7.95 7.75 -20.00
N SER A 99 -8.26 9.03 -20.26
CA SER A 99 -7.44 9.88 -21.10
C SER A 99 -6.12 10.25 -20.39
N GLU A 100 -5.08 10.62 -21.14
CA GLU A 100 -3.75 10.96 -20.61
C GLU A 100 -3.76 11.94 -19.40
N PRO A 101 -4.50 13.09 -19.42
CA PRO A 101 -4.54 13.98 -18.27
C PRO A 101 -5.23 13.34 -17.04
N LEU A 102 -6.29 12.56 -17.27
CA LEU A 102 -7.02 11.88 -16.20
C LEU A 102 -6.21 10.71 -15.62
N ALA A 103 -5.41 10.02 -16.43
CA ALA A 103 -4.50 8.96 -15.99
C ALA A 103 -3.46 9.48 -15.00
N SER A 104 -2.90 10.67 -15.24
CA SER A 104 -1.97 11.33 -14.31
C SER A 104 -2.66 11.77 -13.03
N LEU A 105 -3.86 12.35 -13.14
CA LEU A 105 -4.65 12.76 -11.98
C LEU A 105 -5.08 11.55 -11.13
N PHE A 106 -5.39 10.43 -11.77
CA PHE A 106 -5.77 9.18 -11.12
C PHE A 106 -4.62 8.64 -10.26
N GLU A 107 -3.42 8.53 -10.80
CA GLU A 107 -2.23 8.07 -10.06
C GLU A 107 -1.90 9.00 -8.88
N PHE A 108 -1.99 10.31 -9.10
CA PHE A 108 -1.82 11.32 -8.04
C PHE A 108 -2.89 11.16 -6.95
N SER A 109 -4.15 10.99 -7.33
CA SER A 109 -5.28 10.86 -6.40
C SER A 109 -5.21 9.56 -5.58
N LEU A 110 -4.69 8.49 -6.17
CA LEU A 110 -4.45 7.21 -5.52
C LEU A 110 -3.29 7.31 -4.51
N THR A 111 -2.22 8.03 -4.87
CA THR A 111 -1.09 8.32 -3.96
C THR A 111 -1.54 9.14 -2.75
N LEU A 112 -2.43 10.12 -2.95
CA LEU A 112 -3.02 10.91 -1.87
C LEU A 112 -4.05 10.14 -1.03
N ARG A 113 -4.41 8.90 -1.40
CA ARG A 113 -5.48 8.12 -0.75
C ARG A 113 -6.81 8.88 -0.68
N SER A 114 -7.13 9.66 -1.71
CA SER A 114 -8.23 10.65 -1.66
C SER A 114 -9.64 10.05 -1.55
N THR A 115 -9.81 8.77 -1.90
CA THR A 115 -11.08 8.03 -1.77
C THR A 115 -11.16 7.17 -0.50
N SER A 116 -10.08 7.06 0.28
CA SER A 116 -10.05 6.30 1.54
C SER A 116 -11.19 6.66 2.51
N PRO A 117 -11.48 7.94 2.81
CA PRO A 117 -12.56 8.30 3.74
C PRO A 117 -13.94 7.83 3.27
N ARG A 118 -14.16 7.77 1.95
CA ARG A 118 -15.43 7.34 1.35
C ARG A 118 -15.65 5.85 1.51
N LEU A 119 -14.60 5.05 1.34
CA LEU A 119 -14.64 3.60 1.61
C LEU A 119 -14.87 3.31 3.09
N VAL A 120 -14.24 4.07 3.99
CA VAL A 120 -14.48 3.97 5.44
C VAL A 120 -15.94 4.25 5.77
N LEU A 121 -16.53 5.29 5.16
CA LEU A 121 -17.94 5.60 5.33
C LEU A 121 -18.83 4.44 4.87
N TYR A 122 -18.58 3.86 3.69
CA TYR A 122 -19.37 2.72 3.22
C TYR A 122 -19.29 1.53 4.17
N ARG A 123 -18.10 1.24 4.72
CA ARG A 123 -17.91 0.22 5.74
C ARG A 123 -18.72 0.50 7.00
N GLN A 124 -18.69 1.74 7.50
CA GLN A 124 -19.45 2.12 8.70
C GLN A 124 -20.95 1.97 8.49
N LEU A 125 -21.47 2.46 7.37
CA LEU A 125 -22.88 2.33 7.02
C LEU A 125 -23.30 0.87 6.90
N ALA A 126 -22.45 0.01 6.33
CA ALA A 126 -22.72 -1.42 6.24
C ALA A 126 -22.76 -2.08 7.62
N VAL A 127 -21.81 -1.76 8.52
CA VAL A 127 -21.81 -2.25 9.91
C VAL A 127 -23.09 -1.83 10.64
N GLU A 128 -23.41 -0.54 10.60
CA GLU A 128 -24.57 0.01 11.29
C GLU A 128 -25.88 -0.61 10.76
N SER A 129 -26.02 -0.68 9.44
CA SER A 129 -27.20 -1.27 8.80
C SER A 129 -27.34 -2.74 9.17
N LEU A 130 -26.27 -3.55 9.07
CA LEU A 130 -26.34 -4.98 9.37
C LEU A 130 -26.57 -5.26 10.86
N SER A 131 -26.07 -4.40 11.75
CA SER A 131 -26.31 -4.53 13.20
C SER A 131 -27.74 -4.21 13.61
N SER A 132 -28.47 -3.45 12.80
CA SER A 132 -29.86 -3.07 13.07
C SER A 132 -30.88 -4.17 12.77
N PHE A 133 -30.47 -5.22 12.05
CA PHE A 133 -31.34 -6.37 11.77
C PHE A 133 -31.23 -7.40 12.91
N PRO A 134 -32.34 -7.79 13.54
CA PRO A 134 -32.31 -8.89 14.49
C PRO A 134 -31.90 -10.18 13.75
N LEU A 135 -30.80 -10.79 14.20
CA LEU A 135 -30.46 -12.15 13.77
C LEU A 135 -31.58 -13.07 14.27
N TYR A 136 -32.14 -13.86 13.35
CA TYR A 136 -33.35 -14.66 13.59
C TYR A 136 -33.14 -15.85 14.56
N ASP A 137 -31.99 -15.93 15.22
CA ASP A 137 -31.58 -17.10 16.02
C ASP A 137 -32.07 -17.09 17.48
N ASP A 138 -32.80 -16.07 17.93
CA ASP A 138 -33.35 -16.04 19.29
C ASP A 138 -34.77 -16.65 19.42
N ILE A 139 -35.37 -17.17 18.34
CA ILE A 139 -36.69 -17.84 18.38
C ILE A 139 -36.53 -19.36 18.53
N ASN A 140 -35.82 -19.85 19.56
CA ASN A 140 -36.11 -21.20 20.08
C ASN A 140 -35.60 -21.51 21.50
N SER A 141 -35.71 -20.59 22.45
CA SER A 141 -35.43 -20.88 23.87
C SER A 141 -36.68 -20.96 24.76
N GLN A 142 -37.89 -21.03 24.17
CA GLN A 142 -39.12 -21.18 24.95
C GLN A 142 -40.08 -22.22 24.35
N SER A 143 -39.76 -23.51 24.53
CA SER A 143 -40.81 -24.52 24.73
C SER A 143 -40.36 -25.66 25.65
N VAL A 144 -41.12 -25.79 26.73
CA VAL A 144 -41.15 -26.78 27.81
C VAL A 144 -41.28 -28.24 27.32
N ASN A 145 -40.60 -29.15 28.06
CA ASN A 145 -40.78 -30.61 28.23
C ASN A 145 -40.57 -31.61 27.08
N GLY A 146 -39.54 -32.47 27.26
CA GLY A 146 -39.72 -33.92 27.42
C GLY A 146 -39.43 -34.85 26.21
N GLY A 147 -38.31 -35.59 26.28
CA GLY A 147 -38.12 -36.88 25.58
C GLY A 147 -36.99 -36.95 24.53
N ILE A 148 -36.05 -37.87 24.74
CA ILE A 148 -35.03 -38.41 23.81
C ILE A 148 -35.49 -39.87 23.47
N PRO A 149 -35.14 -40.57 22.35
CA PRO A 149 -33.93 -40.41 21.52
C PRO A 149 -34.01 -40.62 19.97
N GLU A 150 -32.89 -40.24 19.33
CA GLU A 150 -32.25 -40.66 18.05
C GLU A 150 -32.87 -40.29 16.69
N THR A 151 -32.07 -39.62 15.84
CA THR A 151 -31.40 -40.26 14.69
C THR A 151 -30.24 -39.35 14.22
N ASN A 152 -29.09 -39.97 13.99
CA ASN A 152 -27.82 -39.34 13.64
C ASN A 152 -27.83 -38.79 12.21
N GLU A 153 -27.76 -37.47 12.06
CA GLU A 153 -27.24 -36.85 10.85
C GLU A 153 -26.24 -35.77 11.26
N ASN A 154 -24.97 -36.05 10.98
CA ASN A 154 -23.86 -35.11 11.06
C ASN A 154 -24.09 -34.01 10.01
N VAL A 155 -24.81 -32.97 10.41
CA VAL A 155 -24.74 -31.66 9.77
C VAL A 155 -24.02 -30.78 10.76
N GLU A 156 -22.70 -30.71 10.60
CA GLU A 156 -21.86 -29.65 11.14
C GLU A 156 -22.51 -28.32 10.72
N SER A 157 -23.33 -27.77 11.60
CA SER A 157 -23.87 -26.43 11.48
C SER A 157 -22.66 -25.52 11.43
N LYS A 158 -22.24 -25.15 10.23
CA LYS A 158 -21.28 -24.08 9.95
C LYS A 158 -21.81 -22.88 10.69
N LYS A 159 -21.27 -22.68 11.89
CA LYS A 159 -21.34 -21.46 12.68
C LYS A 159 -21.13 -20.33 11.69
N VAL A 160 -22.18 -19.57 11.40
CA VAL A 160 -22.06 -18.37 10.58
C VAL A 160 -21.09 -17.49 11.35
N GLU A 161 -19.84 -17.45 10.88
CA GLU A 161 -18.81 -16.59 11.45
C GLU A 161 -19.44 -15.21 11.55
N PRO A 162 -19.33 -14.52 12.71
CA PRO A 162 -19.85 -13.17 12.84
C PRO A 162 -19.34 -12.41 11.63
N LEU A 163 -20.29 -11.96 10.79
CA LEU A 163 -20.00 -11.41 9.48
C LEU A 163 -18.77 -10.49 9.65
N LEU A 164 -17.68 -10.76 8.92
CA LEU A 164 -16.40 -10.04 9.02
C LEU A 164 -16.53 -8.57 8.53
N VAL A 165 -17.66 -7.93 8.80
CA VAL A 165 -18.06 -6.58 8.45
C VAL A 165 -17.17 -5.65 9.24
N GLY A 166 -16.29 -4.96 8.52
CA GLY A 166 -15.35 -4.02 9.13
C GLY A 166 -13.88 -4.41 8.99
N MET A 167 -13.59 -5.67 8.67
CA MET A 167 -12.21 -6.11 8.42
C MET A 167 -11.90 -6.09 6.92
N ASN A 168 -10.64 -5.83 6.58
CA ASN A 168 -10.19 -6.04 5.20
C ASN A 168 -10.18 -7.56 4.92
N PRO A 169 -10.69 -8.00 3.75
CA PRO A 169 -10.66 -9.41 3.40
C PRO A 169 -9.22 -9.91 3.40
N ARG A 170 -8.97 -11.05 4.04
CA ARG A 170 -7.65 -11.68 3.98
C ARG A 170 -7.52 -12.38 2.64
N SER A 171 -6.44 -12.12 1.92
CA SER A 171 -6.13 -12.86 0.69
C SER A 171 -6.06 -14.36 0.99
N PRO A 172 -6.76 -15.22 0.23
CA PRO A 172 -6.42 -16.64 0.20
C PRO A 172 -4.98 -16.78 -0.30
N GLY A 173 -4.18 -17.64 0.34
CA GLY A 173 -2.84 -18.03 -0.13
C GLY A 173 -1.74 -16.95 -0.11
N GLY A 174 -2.02 -15.71 0.26
CA GLY A 174 -1.04 -14.61 0.20
C GLY A 174 -0.73 -14.10 -1.22
N GLU A 175 -1.45 -14.58 -2.23
CA GLU A 175 -1.18 -14.30 -3.65
C GLU A 175 -1.95 -13.10 -4.23
N CYS A 176 -2.83 -12.45 -3.46
CA CYS A 176 -3.64 -11.34 -4.00
C CYS A 176 -3.22 -9.95 -3.50
N CYS A 177 -3.39 -9.01 -4.43
CA CYS A 177 -3.12 -7.58 -4.36
C CYS A 177 -3.99 -6.76 -3.42
N TRP A 178 -4.31 -7.30 -2.25
CA TRP A 178 -4.88 -6.56 -1.14
C TRP A 178 -3.76 -5.78 -0.47
N VAL A 179 -3.32 -4.70 -1.13
CA VAL A 179 -2.35 -3.76 -0.57
C VAL A 179 -3.07 -2.92 0.47
N ASP A 180 -2.98 -3.39 1.71
CA ASP A 180 -3.39 -2.64 2.88
C ASP A 180 -2.21 -1.77 3.32
N THR A 181 -2.37 -0.44 3.26
CA THR A 181 -1.38 0.48 3.84
C THR A 181 -2.07 1.19 5.00
N GLY A 182 -1.98 0.60 6.18
CA GLY A 182 -2.52 1.12 7.43
C GLY A 182 -1.52 0.93 8.56
#